data_AF-A0A6G2DDE3-F1
#
_entry.id   AF-A0A6G2DDE3-F1
#
_cell.length_a   1.000
_cell.length_b   1.000
_cell.length_c   1.000
_cell.angle_alpha   90.00
_cell.angle_beta   90.00
_cell.angle_gamma   90.00
#
_symmetry.space_group_name_H-M   'P 1'
#
loop_
_entity.id
_entity.type
_entity.pdbx_description
1 polymer ?
#
loop_
_entity_poly.entity_id
_entity_poly.type
_entity_poly.pdbx_seq_one_letter_code
_entity_poly.pdbx_strand_id
1 'polypeptide(L)'
;VTQLTSVTAPTGTDNENIQKLLADIKSSQNTDLTVDQSSSYLAAYKSLIAGETKAIVLNSVFENIIESEYPDYASKIKKIYTKGFTKKVEAPKTSKNQSFNIYVSGIDTYGPISSVSRSDVNILMTVNRDTKKILLTTTPRDAYVPIADSGNNQKDKLTHAGIYG
;
A
#
# COMPACT_ATOMS: atom_id res chain seq x y z
N VAL A 1 19.90 -14.04 4.58
CA VAL A 1 19.51 -13.08 5.65
C VAL A 1 20.39 -13.22 6.91
N THR A 2 20.90 -14.41 7.22
CA THR A 2 21.77 -14.73 8.40
C THR A 2 23.07 -13.92 8.52
N GLN A 3 23.49 -13.21 7.47
CA GLN A 3 24.68 -12.35 7.45
C GLN A 3 24.39 -10.90 7.87
N LEU A 4 23.13 -10.57 8.15
CA LEU A 4 22.69 -9.23 8.56
C LEU A 4 22.58 -9.15 10.08
N THR A 5 22.89 -7.97 10.61
CA THR A 5 22.70 -7.62 12.03
C THR A 5 21.60 -6.59 12.23
N SER A 6 21.38 -5.72 11.23
CA SER A 6 20.30 -4.74 11.21
C SER A 6 19.61 -4.69 9.85
N VAL A 7 18.42 -4.10 9.85
CA VAL A 7 17.66 -3.79 8.65
C VAL A 7 16.98 -2.43 8.81
N THR A 8 16.93 -1.65 7.73
CA THR A 8 16.22 -0.37 7.74
C THR A 8 14.75 -0.56 7.36
N ALA A 9 13.81 -0.04 8.15
CA ALA A 9 12.38 -0.21 7.90
C ALA A 9 11.52 0.92 8.49
N PRO A 10 10.36 1.24 7.89
CA PRO A 10 9.47 2.28 8.38
C PRO A 10 8.52 1.77 9.47
N THR A 11 9.06 1.40 10.63
CA THR A 11 8.27 0.93 11.79
C THR A 11 7.28 1.97 12.32
N GLY A 12 7.46 3.26 12.03
CA GLY A 12 6.49 4.29 12.40
C GLY A 12 5.13 4.15 11.69
N THR A 13 5.09 3.56 10.49
CA THR A 13 3.88 3.49 9.65
C THR A 13 3.46 2.06 9.28
N ASP A 14 4.36 1.07 9.36
CA ASP A 14 4.06 -0.33 9.01
C ASP A 14 4.58 -1.35 10.05
N ASN A 15 4.60 -0.95 11.34
CA ASN A 15 5.18 -1.77 12.41
C ASN A 15 4.62 -3.20 12.42
N GLU A 16 3.31 -3.38 12.28
CA GLU A 16 2.68 -4.69 12.42
C GLU A 16 3.23 -5.71 11.40
N ASN A 17 3.33 -5.34 10.14
CA ASN A 17 3.84 -6.23 9.09
C ASN A 17 5.35 -6.44 9.25
N ILE A 18 6.10 -5.39 9.59
CA ILE A 18 7.54 -5.46 9.83
C ILE A 18 7.84 -6.42 10.99
N GLN A 19 7.16 -6.29 12.13
CA GLN A 19 7.36 -7.17 13.28
C GLN A 19 7.01 -8.63 12.96
N LYS A 20 5.94 -8.87 12.18
CA LYS A 20 5.60 -10.23 11.70
C LYS A 20 6.69 -10.82 10.81
N LEU A 21 7.33 -10.02 9.96
CA LEU A 21 8.47 -10.45 9.16
C LEU A 21 9.69 -10.76 10.02
N LEU A 22 10.03 -9.88 10.98
CA LEU A 22 11.18 -10.08 11.87
C LEU A 22 11.01 -11.31 12.75
N ALA A 23 9.82 -11.53 13.30
CA ALA A 23 9.50 -12.72 14.08
C ALA A 23 9.64 -14.01 13.26
N ASP A 24 9.27 -13.97 11.98
CA ASP A 24 9.40 -15.09 11.04
C ASP A 24 10.86 -15.38 10.66
N ILE A 25 11.67 -14.34 10.47
CA ILE A 25 13.11 -14.48 10.25
C ILE A 25 13.76 -15.07 11.51
N LYS A 26 13.39 -14.59 12.70
CA LYS A 26 13.90 -15.10 13.97
C LYS A 26 13.53 -16.57 14.17
N SER A 27 12.29 -16.97 13.89
CA SER A 27 11.85 -18.35 14.09
C SER A 27 12.43 -19.33 13.06
N SER A 28 12.57 -18.91 11.79
CA SER A 28 13.00 -19.80 10.70
C SER A 28 14.51 -19.81 10.47
N GLN A 29 15.21 -18.70 10.74
CA GLN A 29 16.64 -18.53 10.48
C GLN A 29 17.47 -18.32 11.75
N ASN A 30 16.84 -18.35 12.94
CA ASN A 30 17.48 -18.05 14.23
C ASN A 30 18.33 -16.77 14.19
N THR A 31 17.86 -15.77 13.44
CA THR A 31 18.56 -14.50 13.22
C THR A 31 17.74 -13.39 13.84
N ASP A 32 18.32 -12.66 14.79
CA ASP A 32 17.70 -11.49 15.41
C ASP A 32 18.25 -10.22 14.75
N LEU A 33 17.37 -9.37 14.25
CA LEU A 33 17.73 -8.18 13.49
C LEU A 33 17.27 -6.93 14.25
N THR A 34 18.18 -5.98 14.47
CA THR A 34 17.79 -4.65 14.95
C THR A 34 17.17 -3.86 13.80
N VAL A 35 16.27 -2.93 14.15
CA VAL A 35 15.60 -2.09 13.15
C VAL A 35 16.10 -0.67 13.23
N ASP A 36 16.70 -0.21 12.13
CA ASP A 36 17.03 1.19 11.92
C ASP A 36 15.81 1.88 11.30
N GLN A 37 15.14 2.74 12.07
CA GLN A 37 13.86 3.31 11.63
C GLN A 37 14.06 4.31 10.47
N SER A 38 13.32 4.10 9.38
CA SER A 38 13.14 5.10 8.32
C SER A 38 11.79 5.82 8.45
N SER A 39 11.66 6.97 7.80
CA SER A 39 10.39 7.71 7.75
C SER A 39 9.35 7.07 6.83
N SER A 40 9.80 6.37 5.77
CA SER A 40 8.95 5.68 4.80
C SER A 40 9.70 4.54 4.09
N TYR A 41 8.99 3.76 3.28
CA TYR A 41 9.60 2.77 2.39
C TYR A 41 10.46 3.41 1.30
N LEU A 42 10.02 4.56 0.77
CA LEU A 42 10.81 5.35 -0.17
C LEU A 42 12.10 5.86 0.47
N ALA A 43 12.06 6.33 1.71
CA ALA A 43 13.26 6.76 2.43
C ALA A 43 14.21 5.58 2.68
N ALA A 44 13.69 4.41 3.08
CA ALA A 44 14.50 3.19 3.21
C ALA A 44 15.18 2.83 1.89
N TYR A 45 14.45 2.85 0.77
CA TYR A 45 14.99 2.59 -0.56
C TYR A 45 16.08 3.59 -0.95
N LYS A 46 15.89 4.90 -0.68
CA LYS A 46 16.90 5.94 -0.91
C LYS A 46 18.19 5.65 -0.13
N SER A 47 18.10 5.28 1.14
CA SER A 47 19.27 4.89 1.95
C SER A 47 19.95 3.62 1.43
N LEU A 48 19.20 2.66 0.88
CA LEU A 48 19.77 1.44 0.29
C LEU A 48 20.64 1.77 -0.93
N ILE A 49 20.10 2.54 -1.87
CA ILE A 49 20.83 2.88 -3.11
C ILE A 49 21.97 3.89 -2.87
N ALA A 50 21.89 4.68 -1.79
CA ALA A 50 22.96 5.56 -1.33
C ALA A 50 24.09 4.80 -0.60
N GLY A 51 23.87 3.52 -0.25
CA GLY A 51 24.85 2.71 0.50
C GLY A 51 24.91 3.05 2.00
N GLU A 52 23.96 3.84 2.51
CA GLU A 52 23.83 4.19 3.93
C GLU A 52 23.37 3.00 4.77
N THR A 53 22.62 2.09 4.16
CA THR A 53 22.20 0.82 4.76
C THR A 53 22.49 -0.34 3.83
N LYS A 54 22.72 -1.53 4.41
CA LYS A 54 23.02 -2.75 3.65
C LYS A 54 21.76 -3.52 3.24
N ALA A 55 20.65 -3.32 3.95
CA ALA A 55 19.41 -4.06 3.74
C ALA A 55 18.20 -3.27 4.25
N ILE A 56 17.08 -3.46 3.57
CA ILE A 56 15.80 -2.84 3.94
C ILE A 56 14.70 -3.89 4.02
N VAL A 57 13.65 -3.58 4.78
CA VAL A 57 12.35 -4.23 4.61
C VAL A 57 11.61 -3.53 3.48
N LEU A 58 10.94 -4.30 2.62
CA LEU A 58 10.13 -3.79 1.53
C LEU A 58 8.79 -4.50 1.50
N ASN A 59 7.71 -3.75 1.77
CA ASN A 59 6.34 -4.22 1.59
C ASN A 59 5.95 -3.99 0.12
N SER A 60 5.49 -5.05 -0.55
CA SER A 60 5.21 -5.06 -1.98
C SER A 60 4.15 -4.04 -2.41
N VAL A 61 3.25 -3.61 -1.51
CA VAL A 61 2.28 -2.55 -1.81
C VAL A 61 2.99 -1.23 -2.14
N PHE A 62 4.08 -0.92 -1.42
CA PHE A 62 4.84 0.31 -1.59
C PHE A 62 5.87 0.24 -2.72
N GLU A 63 6.04 -0.92 -3.37
CA GLU A 63 6.90 -1.03 -4.55
C GLU A 63 6.41 -0.10 -5.68
N ASN A 64 5.10 -0.05 -5.94
CA ASN A 64 4.52 0.84 -6.94
C ASN A 64 4.69 2.33 -6.59
N ILE A 65 4.74 2.66 -5.29
CA ILE A 65 5.02 4.03 -4.83
C ILE A 65 6.48 4.39 -5.09
N ILE A 66 7.41 3.46 -4.83
CA ILE A 66 8.83 3.66 -5.16
C ILE A 66 9.01 3.77 -6.68
N GLU A 67 8.37 2.91 -7.46
CA GLU A 67 8.41 2.91 -8.92
C GLU A 67 7.97 4.25 -9.53
N SER A 68 7.03 4.93 -8.89
CA SER A 68 6.57 6.25 -9.33
C SER A 68 7.67 7.33 -9.29
N GLU A 69 8.65 7.22 -8.38
CA GLU A 69 9.85 8.09 -8.35
C GLU A 69 11.09 7.44 -8.99
N TYR A 70 11.20 6.10 -8.93
CA TYR A 70 12.33 5.30 -9.38
C TYR A 70 11.85 4.15 -10.26
N PRO A 71 11.56 4.39 -11.55
CA PRO A 71 11.01 3.37 -12.45
C PRO A 71 11.90 2.14 -12.63
N ASP A 72 13.20 2.26 -12.38
CA ASP A 72 14.18 1.18 -12.51
C ASP A 72 14.46 0.43 -11.19
N TYR A 73 13.70 0.70 -10.11
CA TYR A 73 14.00 0.19 -8.76
C TYR A 73 14.17 -1.33 -8.71
N ALA A 74 13.32 -2.07 -9.44
CA ALA A 74 13.32 -3.53 -9.45
C ALA A 74 14.65 -4.11 -9.98
N SER A 75 15.31 -3.39 -10.89
CA SER A 75 16.61 -3.80 -11.44
C SER A 75 17.78 -3.54 -10.48
N LYS A 76 17.60 -2.67 -9.49
CA LYS A 76 18.63 -2.25 -8.52
C LYS A 76 18.68 -3.11 -7.27
N ILE A 77 17.66 -3.92 -7.04
CA ILE A 77 17.51 -4.69 -5.81
C ILE A 77 17.46 -6.19 -6.07
N LYS A 78 17.75 -6.96 -5.02
CA LYS A 78 17.46 -8.40 -4.97
C LYS A 78 16.77 -8.72 -3.65
N LYS A 79 15.73 -9.55 -3.71
CA LYS A 79 15.02 -10.03 -2.51
C LYS A 79 15.74 -11.28 -1.99
N ILE A 80 16.24 -11.23 -0.76
CA ILE A 80 17.00 -12.33 -0.12
C ILE A 80 16.18 -13.12 0.92
N TYR A 81 14.96 -12.65 1.21
CA TYR A 81 13.99 -13.28 2.10
C TYR A 81 12.59 -12.78 1.70
N THR A 82 11.56 -13.60 1.81
CA THR A 82 10.19 -13.22 1.45
C THR A 82 9.19 -13.93 2.34
N LYS A 83 8.24 -13.17 2.89
CA LYS A 83 7.10 -13.67 3.65
C LYS A 83 5.81 -13.23 2.96
N GLY A 84 4.98 -14.20 2.60
CA GLY A 84 3.64 -13.92 2.08
C GLY A 84 2.70 -13.46 3.20
N PHE A 85 1.87 -12.46 2.90
CA PHE A 85 0.80 -12.00 3.77
C PHE A 85 -0.53 -12.11 3.03
N THR A 86 -1.60 -12.43 3.76
CA THR A 86 -2.96 -12.44 3.23
C THR A 86 -3.83 -11.58 4.14
N LYS A 87 -4.43 -10.53 3.57
CA LYS A 87 -5.44 -9.69 4.24
C LYS A 87 -6.78 -9.96 3.57
N LYS A 88 -7.81 -10.18 4.38
CA LYS A 88 -9.18 -10.27 3.86
C LYS A 88 -9.66 -8.85 3.54
N VAL A 89 -10.15 -8.64 2.32
CA VAL A 89 -10.78 -7.38 1.91
C VAL A 89 -12.07 -7.15 2.72
N GLU A 90 -12.46 -5.89 2.94
CA GLU A 90 -13.67 -5.55 3.68
C GLU A 90 -14.88 -6.34 3.16
N ALA A 91 -15.63 -6.93 4.10
CA ALA A 91 -16.89 -7.58 3.76
C ALA A 91 -17.93 -6.51 3.37
N PRO A 92 -18.87 -6.83 2.46
CA PRO A 92 -19.93 -5.89 2.11
C PRO A 92 -20.78 -5.54 3.33
N LYS A 93 -21.02 -4.25 3.54
CA LYS A 93 -21.89 -3.75 4.60
C LYS A 93 -23.33 -3.72 4.08
N THR A 94 -24.21 -4.53 4.67
CA THR A 94 -25.63 -4.56 4.28
C THR A 94 -26.33 -3.32 4.82
N SER A 95 -27.03 -2.59 3.97
CA SER A 95 -27.81 -1.43 4.41
C SER A 95 -28.98 -1.89 5.30
N LYS A 96 -29.22 -1.12 6.36
CA LYS A 96 -30.39 -1.31 7.25
C LYS A 96 -31.66 -0.63 6.70
N ASN A 97 -31.55 0.08 5.58
CA ASN A 97 -32.66 0.82 4.98
C ASN A 97 -32.65 0.71 3.45
N GLN A 98 -33.47 1.52 2.79
CA GLN A 98 -33.75 1.46 1.36
C GLN A 98 -32.67 2.13 0.50
N SER A 99 -31.69 2.76 1.14
CA SER A 99 -30.55 3.41 0.49
C SER A 99 -29.27 2.63 0.69
N PHE A 100 -28.42 2.56 -0.33
CA PHE A 100 -27.07 2.00 -0.21
C PHE A 100 -26.10 2.75 -1.13
N ASN A 101 -24.81 2.58 -0.87
CA ASN A 101 -23.75 3.18 -1.66
C ASN A 101 -22.92 2.10 -2.35
N ILE A 102 -22.58 2.33 -3.62
CA ILE A 102 -21.57 1.57 -4.36
C ILE A 102 -20.46 2.55 -4.74
N TYR A 103 -19.23 2.19 -4.44
CA TYR A 103 -18.06 2.92 -4.94
C TYR A 103 -17.56 2.26 -6.22
N VAL A 104 -17.41 3.06 -7.28
CA VAL A 104 -16.90 2.63 -8.59
C VAL A 104 -15.50 3.20 -8.76
N SER A 105 -14.52 2.30 -8.78
CA SER A 105 -13.10 2.57 -9.02
C SER A 105 -12.73 2.13 -10.44
N GLY A 106 -12.13 3.02 -11.22
CA GLY A 106 -11.59 2.71 -12.55
C GLY A 106 -10.08 2.85 -12.56
N ILE A 107 -9.40 1.72 -12.78
CA ILE A 107 -7.95 1.61 -12.69
C ILE A 107 -7.29 2.00 -14.03
N ASP A 108 -6.26 2.84 -13.96
CA ASP A 108 -5.48 3.34 -15.11
C ASP A 108 -4.50 2.27 -15.62
N THR A 109 -5.02 1.18 -16.20
CA THR A 109 -4.19 0.12 -16.80
C THR A 109 -4.97 -0.76 -17.78
N TYR A 110 -4.25 -1.40 -18.71
CA TYR A 110 -4.76 -2.50 -19.53
C TYR A 110 -4.36 -3.86 -18.92
N GLY A 111 -4.99 -4.93 -19.40
CA GLY A 111 -4.61 -6.30 -19.02
C GLY A 111 -5.37 -6.83 -17.80
N PRO A 112 -4.76 -7.70 -16.98
CA PRO A 112 -5.44 -8.35 -15.86
C PRO A 112 -5.99 -7.34 -14.83
N ILE A 113 -7.16 -7.65 -14.25
CA ILE A 113 -7.76 -6.83 -13.19
C ILE A 113 -6.92 -6.81 -11.89
N SER A 114 -5.99 -7.74 -11.74
CA SER A 114 -5.05 -7.80 -10.62
C SER A 114 -3.85 -6.84 -10.76
N SER A 115 -3.73 -6.12 -11.87
CA SER A 115 -2.68 -5.13 -12.08
C SER A 115 -2.87 -3.93 -11.16
N VAL A 116 -1.85 -3.60 -10.38
CA VAL A 116 -1.87 -2.43 -9.50
C VAL A 116 -1.60 -1.17 -10.33
N SER A 117 -2.46 -0.17 -10.20
CA SER A 117 -2.26 1.16 -10.78
C SER A 117 -3.12 2.17 -10.00
N ARG A 118 -3.09 3.42 -10.44
CA ARG A 118 -3.91 4.50 -9.90
C ARG A 118 -5.39 4.33 -10.20
N SER A 119 -6.24 4.87 -9.35
CA SER A 119 -7.70 4.94 -9.57
C SER A 119 -8.11 6.30 -10.14
N ASP A 120 -8.27 6.37 -11.46
CA ASP A 120 -8.56 7.62 -12.16
C ASP A 120 -10.06 7.94 -12.22
N VAL A 121 -10.91 6.92 -12.11
CA VAL A 121 -12.36 7.08 -11.95
C VAL A 121 -12.73 6.79 -10.50
N ASN A 122 -13.34 7.76 -9.83
CA ASN A 122 -13.75 7.66 -8.43
C ASN A 122 -15.18 8.19 -8.29
N ILE A 123 -16.17 7.31 -8.47
CA ILE A 123 -17.60 7.67 -8.47
C ILE A 123 -18.30 6.97 -7.31
N LEU A 124 -18.98 7.74 -6.46
CA LEU A 124 -19.90 7.21 -5.47
C LEU A 124 -21.32 7.20 -6.05
N MET A 125 -21.89 6.01 -6.17
CA MET A 125 -23.28 5.81 -6.56
C MET A 125 -24.14 5.62 -5.32
N THR A 126 -24.97 6.61 -4.99
CA THR A 126 -25.97 6.50 -3.92
C THR A 126 -27.31 6.11 -4.53
N VAL A 127 -27.83 4.95 -4.16
CA VAL A 127 -29.06 4.37 -4.72
C VAL A 127 -30.13 4.34 -3.64
N ASN A 128 -31.33 4.87 -3.91
CA ASN A 128 -32.51 4.69 -3.06
C ASN A 128 -33.57 3.86 -3.80
N ARG A 129 -33.90 2.70 -3.24
CA ARG A 129 -34.80 1.70 -3.83
C ARG A 129 -36.28 2.08 -3.74
N ASP A 130 -36.66 2.92 -2.79
CA ASP A 130 -38.05 3.37 -2.62
C ASP A 130 -38.36 4.50 -3.58
N THR A 131 -37.54 5.55 -3.58
CA THR A 131 -37.76 6.74 -4.41
C THR A 131 -37.33 6.55 -5.88
N LYS A 132 -36.68 5.42 -6.19
CA LYS A 132 -36.09 5.11 -7.51
C LYS A 132 -35.13 6.21 -7.98
N LYS A 133 -34.37 6.79 -7.04
CA LYS A 133 -33.38 7.83 -7.33
C LYS A 133 -31.97 7.28 -7.20
N ILE A 134 -31.11 7.77 -8.09
CA ILE A 134 -29.67 7.53 -8.07
C ILE A 134 -28.99 8.89 -8.08
N LEU A 135 -28.02 9.08 -7.18
CA LEU A 135 -27.09 10.20 -7.19
C LEU A 135 -25.71 9.67 -7.55
N LEU A 136 -25.09 10.27 -8.56
CA LEU A 136 -23.71 9.99 -8.95
C LEU A 136 -22.84 11.17 -8.48
N THR A 137 -21.98 10.90 -7.50
CA THR A 137 -21.02 11.88 -6.99
C THR A 137 -19.65 11.52 -7.52
N THR A 138 -19.14 12.32 -8.45
CA THR A 138 -17.77 12.15 -8.97
C THR A 138 -16.80 12.95 -8.12
N THR A 139 -15.76 12.31 -7.60
CA THR A 139 -14.66 13.01 -6.95
C THR A 139 -13.48 13.08 -7.92
N PRO A 140 -12.97 14.28 -8.28
CA PRO A 140 -11.86 14.40 -9.22
C PRO A 140 -10.63 13.59 -8.79
N ARG A 141 -9.94 12.97 -9.75
CA ARG A 141 -8.73 12.17 -9.50
C ARG A 141 -7.64 12.93 -8.74
N ASP A 142 -7.52 14.23 -8.99
CA ASP A 142 -6.52 15.11 -8.38
C ASP A 142 -7.03 15.80 -7.10
N ALA A 143 -8.18 15.40 -6.55
CA ALA A 143 -8.69 15.95 -5.31
C ALA A 143 -7.68 15.75 -4.18
N TYR A 144 -7.27 16.85 -3.53
CA TYR A 144 -6.27 16.83 -2.47
C TYR A 144 -6.92 16.52 -1.13
N VAL A 145 -6.88 15.24 -0.74
CA VAL A 145 -7.62 14.69 0.39
C VAL A 145 -6.71 13.83 1.27
N PRO A 146 -7.01 13.65 2.57
CA PRO A 146 -6.33 12.67 3.39
C PRO A 146 -6.52 11.26 2.83
N ILE A 147 -5.43 10.55 2.54
CA ILE A 147 -5.48 9.16 2.05
C ILE A 147 -5.42 8.20 3.24
N ALA A 148 -6.43 7.36 3.36
CA ALA A 148 -6.56 6.39 4.45
C ALA A 148 -5.49 5.27 4.37
N ASP A 149 -5.49 4.41 5.37
CA ASP A 149 -4.64 3.21 5.46
C ASP A 149 -3.16 3.52 5.19
N SER A 150 -2.57 2.93 4.16
CA SER A 150 -1.16 3.08 3.80
C SER A 150 -0.78 4.50 3.35
N GLY A 151 -1.76 5.36 3.05
CA GLY A 151 -1.56 6.81 2.88
C GLY A 151 -1.31 7.56 4.19
N ASN A 152 -1.44 6.92 5.35
CA ASN A 152 -1.16 7.46 6.68
C ASN A 152 -1.90 8.77 7.00
N ASN A 153 -3.12 8.93 6.46
CA ASN A 153 -3.95 10.13 6.56
C ASN A 153 -3.24 11.43 6.10
N GLN A 154 -2.16 11.32 5.34
CA GLN A 154 -1.50 12.45 4.71
C GLN A 154 -2.31 12.90 3.50
N LYS A 155 -2.26 14.20 3.20
CA LYS A 155 -2.94 14.72 2.02
C LYS A 155 -2.16 14.37 0.77
N ASP A 156 -2.85 13.81 -0.20
CA ASP A 156 -2.35 13.53 -1.54
C ASP A 156 -3.52 13.57 -2.53
N LYS A 157 -3.24 13.41 -3.82
CA LYS A 157 -4.26 13.26 -4.85
C LYS A 157 -5.01 11.94 -4.65
N LEU A 158 -6.34 11.97 -4.70
CA LEU A 158 -7.21 10.80 -4.51
C LEU A 158 -6.80 9.59 -5.35
N THR A 159 -6.36 9.81 -6.58
CA THR A 159 -5.92 8.75 -7.52
C THR A 159 -4.83 7.83 -6.95
N HIS A 160 -3.97 8.32 -6.06
CA HIS A 160 -2.93 7.52 -5.42
C HIS A 160 -3.47 6.53 -4.39
N ALA A 161 -4.70 6.72 -3.88
CA ALA A 161 -5.35 5.75 -3.00
C ALA A 161 -5.47 4.37 -3.67
N GLY A 162 -5.70 4.33 -5.00
CA GLY A 162 -5.82 3.09 -5.76
C GLY A 162 -4.56 2.23 -5.77
N ILE A 163 -3.38 2.82 -5.53
CA ILE A 163 -2.11 2.08 -5.47
C ILE A 163 -2.03 1.24 -4.18
N TYR A 164 -2.64 1.74 -3.09
CA TYR A 164 -2.63 1.06 -1.79
C TYR A 164 -3.64 -0.10 -1.71
N GLY A 165 -4.75 0.01 -2.45
CA GLY A 165 -5.84 -0.96 -2.49
C GLY A 165 -7.08 -0.54 -1.73
#